data_AF-A0A645FDN3-F1
#
_entry.id   AF-A0A645FDN3-F1
#
_cell.length_a   1.000
_cell.length_b   1.000
_cell.length_c   1.000
_cell.angle_alpha   90.00
_cell.angle_beta   90.00
_cell.angle_gamma   90.00
#
_symmetry.space_group_name_H-M   'P 1'
#
loop_
_entity.id
_entity.type
_entity.pdbx_description
1 polymer ?
#
loop_
_entity_poly.entity_id
_entity_poly.type
_entity_poly.pdbx_seq_one_letter_code
_entity_poly.pdbx_strand_id
1 'polypeptide(L)'
;MFGWHVFSVDGKMCLGVKGEELLVRLPPSDHDSVAERPGVRSLDARGKMQGYFCVEPSAYATRAQWQEWIDGALAYNPSAKASPRRKSSSKPSGKSAANKAPAKPATKKKRHSIFESDL
;
A
#
# COMPACT_ATOMS: atom_id res chain seq x y z
N MET A 1 -7.57 -2.86 -5.60
CA MET A 1 -6.52 -1.83 -5.40
C MET A 1 -5.53 -1.99 -6.54
N PHE A 2 -5.16 -0.90 -7.23
CA PHE A 2 -4.24 -0.90 -8.38
C PHE A 2 -3.02 -1.76 -8.03
N GLY A 3 -2.79 -2.85 -8.76
CA GLY A 3 -1.77 -3.88 -8.47
C GLY A 3 -0.32 -3.41 -8.62
N TRP A 4 -0.04 -2.18 -8.18
CA TRP A 4 1.22 -1.49 -8.19
C TRP A 4 1.76 -1.44 -6.75
N HIS A 5 3.05 -1.69 -6.60
CA HIS A 5 3.77 -1.52 -5.34
C HIS A 5 4.21 -0.07 -5.27
N VAL A 6 3.58 0.71 -4.41
CA VAL A 6 3.73 2.16 -4.37
C VAL A 6 4.62 2.58 -3.19
N PHE A 7 5.66 3.36 -3.47
CA PHE A 7 6.58 3.91 -2.50
C PHE A 7 6.24 5.38 -2.24
N SER A 8 6.10 5.70 -0.96
CA SER A 8 5.77 7.05 -0.51
C SER A 8 6.90 7.60 0.36
N VAL A 9 7.25 8.87 0.15
CA VAL A 9 8.22 9.62 0.94
C VAL A 9 7.47 10.77 1.60
N ASP A 10 7.65 10.95 2.92
CA ASP A 10 6.90 11.94 3.71
C ASP A 10 5.37 11.81 3.61
N GLY A 11 4.87 10.58 3.44
CA GLY A 11 3.44 10.30 3.26
C GLY A 11 2.88 10.74 1.90
N LYS A 12 3.73 11.10 0.93
CA LYS A 12 3.37 11.43 -0.44
C LYS A 12 3.86 10.35 -1.38
N MET A 13 3.04 9.99 -2.37
CA MET A 13 3.46 9.05 -3.40
C MET A 13 4.59 9.64 -4.25
N CYS A 14 5.69 8.90 -4.40
CA CYS A 14 6.81 9.26 -5.27
C CYS A 14 6.98 8.28 -6.43
N LEU A 15 6.95 6.98 -6.15
CA LEU A 15 7.27 5.93 -7.12
C LEU A 15 6.27 4.79 -7.00
N GLY A 16 6.13 3.98 -8.04
CA GLY A 16 5.42 2.72 -8.01
C GLY A 16 6.00 1.71 -8.98
N VAL A 17 5.83 0.42 -8.73
CA VAL A 17 6.31 -0.64 -9.63
C VAL A 17 5.22 -1.66 -9.86
N LYS A 18 5.03 -2.08 -11.11
CA LYS A 18 4.14 -3.19 -11.45
C LYS A 18 4.80 -4.07 -12.50
N GLY A 19 5.25 -5.25 -12.09
CA GLY A 19 6.05 -6.13 -12.95
C GLY A 19 7.33 -5.41 -13.36
N GLU A 20 7.46 -5.13 -14.65
CA GLU A 20 8.57 -4.39 -15.25
C GLU A 20 8.17 -2.97 -15.68
N GLU A 21 7.09 -2.42 -15.14
CA GLU A 21 6.73 -1.02 -15.38
C GLU A 21 7.03 -0.19 -14.13
N LEU A 22 7.71 0.94 -14.32
CA LEU A 22 8.02 1.91 -13.27
C LEU A 22 7.08 3.11 -13.38
N LEU A 23 6.31 3.38 -12.33
CA LEU A 23 5.53 4.60 -12.18
C LEU A 23 6.37 5.65 -11.45
N VAL A 24 6.56 6.79 -12.08
CA VAL A 24 7.31 7.92 -11.54
C VAL A 24 6.40 9.12 -11.43
N ARG A 25 6.49 9.83 -10.30
CA ARG A 25 5.84 11.12 -10.11
C ARG A 25 6.84 12.25 -10.33
N LEU A 26 6.58 13.09 -11.32
CA LEU A 26 7.43 14.22 -11.70
C LEU A 26 6.67 15.55 -11.67
N PRO A 27 7.36 16.69 -11.76
CA PRO A 27 6.70 17.99 -11.84
C PRO A 27 5.74 18.03 -13.04
N PRO A 28 4.52 18.56 -12.87
CA PRO A 28 3.59 18.73 -13.99
C PRO A 28 4.11 19.73 -15.03
N SER A 29 5.04 20.61 -14.66
CA SER A 29 5.70 21.57 -15.56
C SER A 29 6.53 20.89 -16.64
N ASP A 30 7.14 19.75 -16.34
CA ASP A 30 7.99 19.00 -17.28
C ASP A 30 7.20 17.93 -18.04
N HIS A 31 5.86 17.99 -17.97
CA HIS A 31 5.04 16.86 -18.39
C HIS A 31 5.21 16.52 -19.87
N ASP A 32 5.18 17.54 -20.73
CA ASP A 32 5.26 17.35 -22.18
C ASP A 32 6.65 16.88 -22.60
N SER A 33 7.71 17.50 -22.06
CA SER A 33 9.10 17.10 -22.30
C SER A 33 9.37 15.65 -21.91
N VAL A 34 8.82 15.20 -20.77
CA VAL A 34 8.99 13.82 -20.30
C VAL A 34 8.14 12.84 -21.11
N ALA A 35 6.93 13.23 -21.50
CA ALA A 35 6.04 12.41 -22.32
C ALA A 35 6.60 12.15 -23.73
N GLU A 36 7.44 13.04 -24.25
CA GLU A 36 8.15 12.85 -25.53
C GLU A 36 9.33 11.89 -25.44
N ARG A 37 9.80 11.51 -24.23
CA ARG A 37 10.94 10.60 -24.09
C ARG A 37 10.55 9.18 -24.54
N PRO A 38 11.42 8.50 -25.31
CA PRO A 38 11.15 7.15 -25.76
C PRO A 38 11.04 6.19 -24.56
N GLY A 39 10.04 5.29 -24.60
CA GLY A 39 9.77 4.34 -23.52
C GLY A 39 9.07 4.95 -22.30
N VAL A 40 8.54 6.17 -22.42
CA VAL A 40 7.74 6.83 -21.39
C VAL A 40 6.32 7.03 -21.89
N ARG A 41 5.33 6.73 -21.04
CA ARG A 41 3.91 6.92 -21.33
C ARG A 41 3.25 7.66 -20.18
N SER A 42 2.51 8.72 -20.47
CA SER A 42 1.69 9.39 -19.47
C SER A 42 0.60 8.43 -18.97
N LEU A 43 0.40 8.37 -17.65
CA LEU A 43 -0.58 7.46 -17.04
C LEU A 43 -2.02 7.83 -17.45
N ASP A 44 -2.29 9.11 -17.71
CA ASP A 44 -3.60 9.59 -18.15
C ASP A 44 -3.49 10.39 -19.44
N ALA A 45 -3.91 9.77 -20.54
CA ALA A 45 -4.01 10.42 -21.85
C ALA A 45 -5.02 11.59 -21.88
N ARG A 46 -5.92 11.70 -20.89
CA ARG A 46 -6.88 12.81 -20.77
C ARG A 46 -6.34 13.99 -19.94
N GLY A 47 -5.11 13.90 -19.42
CA GLY A 47 -4.43 15.01 -18.75
C GLY A 47 -5.00 15.41 -17.38
N LYS A 48 -5.85 14.57 -16.74
CA LYS A 48 -6.33 14.82 -15.37
C LYS A 48 -5.29 14.45 -14.31
N MET A 49 -4.35 13.57 -14.66
CA MET A 49 -3.24 13.15 -13.79
C MET A 49 -1.87 13.55 -14.37
N GLN A 50 -1.67 14.86 -14.54
CA GLN A 50 -0.37 15.40 -14.95
C GLN A 50 0.72 15.09 -13.92
N GLY A 51 1.92 14.78 -14.41
CA GLY A 51 3.08 14.43 -13.60
C GLY A 51 3.16 12.96 -13.19
N TYR A 52 2.36 12.06 -13.77
CA TYR A 52 2.46 10.61 -13.54
C TYR A 52 2.86 9.89 -14.83
N PHE A 53 4.01 9.22 -14.79
CA PHE A 53 4.61 8.57 -15.95
C PHE A 53 4.84 7.09 -15.71
N CYS A 54 4.40 6.28 -16.65
CA CYS A 54 4.74 4.89 -16.78
C CYS A 54 5.98 4.78 -17.65
N VAL A 55 7.08 4.34 -17.06
CA VAL A 55 8.37 4.17 -17.71
C VAL A 55 8.57 2.68 -17.96
N GLU A 56 8.92 2.33 -19.19
CA GLU A 56 9.21 0.97 -19.62
C GLU A 56 10.68 0.61 -19.35
N PRO A 57 11.03 -0.69 -19.31
CA PRO A 57 12.40 -1.14 -19.05
C PRO A 57 13.44 -0.55 -20.00
N SER A 58 13.04 -0.24 -21.23
CA SER A 58 13.88 0.41 -22.24
C SER A 58 14.36 1.80 -21.82
N ALA A 59 13.57 2.52 -21.03
CA ALA A 59 13.84 3.90 -20.60
C ALA A 59 14.55 3.99 -19.24
N TYR A 60 14.78 2.86 -18.56
CA TYR A 60 15.60 2.79 -17.34
C TYR A 60 16.62 1.64 -17.35
N ALA A 61 16.96 1.13 -18.53
CA ALA A 61 17.85 -0.02 -18.69
C ALA A 61 19.23 0.17 -18.03
N THR A 62 19.68 1.43 -17.90
CA THR A 62 20.94 1.77 -17.24
C THR A 62 20.71 2.28 -15.82
N ARG A 63 21.68 2.03 -14.93
CA ARG A 63 21.66 2.57 -13.57
C ARG A 63 21.56 4.10 -13.55
N ALA A 64 22.18 4.78 -14.51
CA ALA A 64 22.14 6.24 -14.60
C ALA A 64 20.72 6.75 -14.90
N GLN A 65 20.04 6.15 -15.88
CA GLN A 65 18.64 6.49 -16.19
C GLN A 65 17.72 6.16 -15.03
N TRP A 66 17.90 4.99 -14.40
CA TRP A 66 17.14 4.62 -13.21
C TRP A 66 17.30 5.65 -12.08
N GLN A 67 18.53 6.11 -11.85
CA GLN A 67 18.81 7.11 -10.82
C GLN A 67 18.21 8.47 -11.19
N GLU A 68 18.23 8.88 -12.46
CA GLU A 68 17.60 10.10 -12.95
C GLU A 68 16.10 10.15 -12.61
N TRP A 69 15.38 9.03 -12.83
CA TRP A 69 13.95 8.93 -12.49
C TRP A 69 13.69 9.07 -10.99
N ILE A 70 14.52 8.42 -10.17
CA ILE A 70 14.41 8.47 -8.71
C ILE A 70 14.71 9.88 -8.21
N ASP A 71 15.82 10.47 -8.67
CA ASP A 71 16.26 11.79 -8.24
C ASP A 71 15.25 12.86 -8.66
N GLY A 72 14.69 12.76 -9.86
CA GLY A 72 13.60 13.64 -10.31
C GLY A 72 12.35 13.55 -9.43
N ALA A 73 11.93 12.34 -9.06
CA ALA A 73 10.79 12.14 -8.18
C ALA A 73 11.04 12.63 -6.74
N LEU A 74 12.25 12.43 -6.23
CA LEU A 74 12.66 12.90 -4.90
C LEU A 74 12.80 14.42 -4.84
N ALA A 75 13.37 15.03 -5.88
CA ALA A 75 13.50 16.48 -6.00
C ALA A 75 12.12 17.16 -6.05
N TYR A 76 11.13 16.53 -6.67
CA TYR A 76 9.76 17.03 -6.72
C TYR A 76 8.97 16.78 -5.42
N ASN A 77 9.30 15.76 -4.62
CA ASN A 77 8.58 15.41 -3.39
C ASN A 77 8.30 16.59 -2.41
N PRO A 78 9.24 17.51 -2.11
CA PRO A 78 8.95 18.66 -1.25
C PRO A 78 7.84 19.55 -1.83
N SER A 79 7.87 19.81 -3.13
CA SER A 79 6.91 20.64 -3.87
C SER A 79 5.60 19.89 -4.19
N ALA A 80 5.60 18.57 -4.10
CA ALA A 80 4.45 17.76 -4.44
C ALA A 80 3.29 17.99 -3.45
N LYS A 81 2.08 18.20 -4.00
CA LYS A 81 0.86 18.26 -3.20
C LYS A 81 0.63 16.90 -2.53
N ALA A 82 0.55 16.89 -1.21
CA ALA A 82 0.24 15.68 -0.47
C ALA A 82 -1.14 15.16 -0.90
N SER A 83 -1.21 13.86 -1.21
CA SER A 83 -2.50 13.24 -1.48
C SER A 83 -3.36 13.36 -0.21
N PRO A 84 -4.66 13.75 -0.31
CA PRO A 84 -5.51 13.85 0.86
C PRO A 84 -5.50 12.51 1.58
N ARG A 85 -4.92 12.51 2.78
CA ARG A 85 -4.81 11.33 3.60
C ARG A 85 -6.24 10.87 3.86
N ARG A 86 -6.66 9.76 3.25
CA ARG A 86 -7.95 9.13 3.60
C ARG A 86 -7.91 8.96 5.11
N LYS A 87 -8.85 9.60 5.81
CA LYS A 87 -9.04 9.46 7.26
C LYS A 87 -9.31 7.98 7.47
N SER A 88 -8.26 7.21 7.79
CA SER A 88 -8.44 5.82 8.16
C SER A 88 -9.27 5.90 9.42
N SER A 89 -10.48 5.36 9.37
CA SER A 89 -11.19 4.91 10.56
C SER A 89 -10.38 3.76 11.18
N SER A 90 -9.21 4.08 11.73
CA SER A 90 -8.47 3.20 12.60
C SER A 90 -9.28 3.13 13.88
N LYS A 91 -10.17 2.12 13.96
CA LYS A 91 -10.63 1.62 15.25
C LYS A 91 -9.36 1.33 16.06
N PRO A 92 -9.17 1.92 17.26
CA PRO A 92 -7.94 1.74 17.99
C PRO A 92 -7.80 0.25 18.30
N SER A 93 -6.75 -0.37 17.77
CA SER A 93 -6.29 -1.68 18.21
C SER A 93 -5.89 -1.54 19.67
N GLY A 94 -6.84 -1.83 20.55
CA GLY A 94 -6.64 -1.90 21.98
C GLY A 94 -5.51 -2.88 22.28
N LYS A 95 -4.42 -2.33 22.79
CA LYS A 95 -3.47 -2.91 23.75
C LYS A 95 -3.71 -4.40 24.06
N SER A 96 -2.84 -5.25 23.53
CA SER A 96 -2.61 -6.57 24.10
C SER A 96 -1.99 -6.37 25.48
N ALA A 97 -2.80 -6.51 26.53
CA ALA A 97 -2.36 -6.50 27.90
C ALA A 97 -3.10 -7.58 28.69
N ALA A 98 -2.30 -8.52 29.19
CA ALA A 98 -2.44 -9.21 30.46
C ALA A 98 -3.59 -10.22 30.64
N ASN A 99 -3.15 -11.47 30.78
CA ASN A 99 -3.42 -12.36 31.91
C ASN A 99 -4.86 -12.72 32.33
N LYS A 100 -5.07 -14.05 32.30
CA LYS A 100 -5.53 -14.90 33.40
C LYS A 100 -6.89 -14.54 34.02
N ALA A 101 -7.89 -15.37 33.74
CA ALA A 101 -9.08 -15.48 34.59
C ALA A 101 -9.41 -16.96 34.90
N PRO A 102 -9.98 -17.26 36.09
CA PRO A 102 -10.03 -18.59 36.68
C PRO A 102 -11.42 -19.25 36.62
N ALA A 103 -11.42 -20.55 36.96
CA ALA A 103 -12.47 -21.31 37.67
C ALA A 103 -13.93 -21.26 37.17
N LYS A 104 -14.42 -22.42 36.71
CA LYS A 104 -15.79 -22.87 36.92
C LYS A 104 -15.78 -24.05 37.91
N PRO A 105 -16.58 -24.04 38.98
CA PRO A 105 -16.82 -25.23 39.78
C PRO A 105 -18.06 -25.97 39.26
N ALA A 106 -17.96 -27.26 39.04
CA ALA A 106 -19.11 -28.16 39.02
C ALA A 106 -18.70 -29.49 39.66
N THR A 107 -19.48 -29.88 40.64
CA THR A 107 -19.20 -30.85 41.69
C THR A 107 -19.24 -32.30 41.22
N LYS A 108 -18.47 -33.14 41.92
CA LYS A 108 -18.35 -34.60 41.74
C LYS A 108 -19.57 -35.35 42.30
N LYS A 109 -19.84 -36.54 41.71
CA LYS A 109 -19.73 -37.90 42.31
C LYS A 109 -21.01 -38.79 42.30
N LYS A 110 -20.80 -39.99 41.73
CA LYS A 110 -21.22 -41.38 42.12
C LYS A 110 -22.72 -41.76 42.06
N ARG A 111 -23.07 -42.71 41.16
CA ARG A 111 -23.22 -44.20 41.32
C ARG A 111 -24.54 -44.60 42.01
N HIS A 112 -25.34 -45.43 41.35
CA HIS A 112 -25.63 -46.85 41.68
C HIS A 112 -27.00 -47.33 41.13
N SER A 113 -27.01 -48.58 40.64
CA SER A 113 -28.12 -49.57 40.58
C SER A 113 -29.43 -49.22 39.86
N ILE A 114 -29.85 -49.96 38.83
CA ILE A 114 -30.46 -51.31 38.79
C ILE A 114 -31.94 -51.32 39.22
N PHE A 115 -32.79 -51.73 38.28
CA PHE A 115 -34.12 -52.35 38.41
C PHE A 115 -35.37 -51.47 38.62
N GLU A 116 -36.43 -51.84 37.85
CA GLU A 116 -37.89 -51.57 38.02
C GLU A 116 -38.37 -50.11 37.87
N SER A 117 -39.39 -49.73 37.09
CA SER A 117 -40.60 -50.43 36.62
C SER A 117 -41.16 -49.67 35.41
N ASP A 118 -41.55 -50.35 34.33
CA ASP A 118 -42.59 -49.87 33.42
C ASP A 118 -43.48 -51.08 33.11
N LEU A 119 -44.78 -50.85 33.35
CA LEU A 119 -45.91 -51.76 33.21
C LEU A 119 -46.31 -51.90 31.75
#